data_AF-A0A081C614-F1
#
_entry.id   AF-A0A081C614-F1
#
_cell.length_a   1.000
_cell.length_b   1.000
_cell.length_c   1.000
_cell.angle_alpha   90.00
_cell.angle_beta   90.00
_cell.angle_gamma   90.00
#
_symmetry.space_group_name_H-M   'P 1'
#
loop_
_entity.id
_entity.type
_entity.pdbx_description
1 polymer ?
#
loop_
_entity_poly.entity_id
_entity_poly.type
_entity_poly.pdbx_seq_one_letter_code
_entity_poly.pdbx_strand_id
1 'polypeptide(L)'
;MKTYVIQRGDSLFKVAQKFYGDGYKYELLAAYNGMSNPNAIEVGQVLQIPDVQELDLALSDWHNYQSGKIYWRLTVKGVEVKGQGILLNSKFTTQAKKIWETFRAPILAASKKHRVPVPAIIATISTESSGNPQAYRYEPAFYTRYIQNKAEWKNNPYSASPKRISASYGLMQIMYTTAYNVGFRGKPEDLYDPQQNLDVGCAYIASAYQVKQHGWDPPKIACAYNAGSVRPTTENAWGMYCHAGHLDRWIPSYNGAIEAIGAQAIPQVITPPATEIQPPISKPQPAEQPPISGANVVTLQLLLPKTVGKTWQPLIVDLFQLNETGIGEPFSFTINQVKTREDGYSYERPNIAKGVYDLVFTDAATGAVLYDIAEVELTTQPTQLDLRQALAIPSPTPTVQQKATLRIGFPKIQGQVWKPVIIDLFKHQTGGTGTPLSYTVKIPSYGPAGEYIYDIPNIDYGVYDLVFTDAASQSVMDDIADCAVQQPLVIVEFRAGTRRDVTPPSETPSVVSIARGLGDIFKAFWNKFWS
;
A
#
# COMPACT_ATOMS: atom_id res chain seq x y z
N MET A 1 -18.24 23.52 -34.95
CA MET A 1 -17.26 23.88 -33.90
C MET A 1 -17.92 24.83 -32.91
N LYS A 2 -18.02 24.47 -31.63
CA LYS A 2 -18.58 25.34 -30.59
C LYS A 2 -17.48 26.24 -30.03
N THR A 3 -17.82 27.44 -29.60
CA THR A 3 -16.91 28.33 -28.88
C THR A 3 -17.53 28.74 -27.54
N TYR A 4 -16.68 29.07 -26.57
CA TYR A 4 -17.08 29.55 -25.26
C TYR A 4 -16.23 30.74 -24.85
N VAL A 5 -16.87 31.83 -24.45
CA VAL A 5 -16.20 33.03 -23.95
C VAL A 5 -16.04 32.89 -22.44
N ILE A 6 -14.81 32.91 -21.95
CA ILE A 6 -14.49 32.83 -20.52
C ILE A 6 -15.20 33.96 -19.77
N GLN A 7 -15.94 33.59 -18.72
CA GLN A 7 -16.66 34.51 -17.85
C GLN A 7 -15.92 34.70 -16.52
N ARG A 8 -16.26 35.77 -15.80
CA ARG A 8 -15.71 36.02 -14.46
C ARG A 8 -16.02 34.85 -13.52
N GLY A 9 -14.99 34.24 -12.94
CA GLY A 9 -15.11 33.11 -12.02
C GLY A 9 -15.01 31.72 -12.67
N ASP A 10 -14.85 31.67 -13.99
CA ASP A 10 -14.52 30.43 -14.69
C ASP A 10 -13.10 29.94 -14.38
N SER A 11 -12.93 28.63 -14.51
CA SER A 11 -11.64 27.96 -14.66
C SER A 11 -11.76 26.97 -15.80
N LEU A 12 -10.66 26.60 -16.48
CA LEU A 12 -10.75 25.58 -17.52
C LEU A 12 -11.33 24.26 -16.98
N PHE A 13 -11.12 23.94 -15.70
CA PHE A 13 -11.78 22.82 -15.03
C PHE A 13 -13.31 22.94 -15.04
N LYS A 14 -13.86 24.10 -14.65
CA LYS A 14 -15.30 24.34 -14.65
C LYS A 14 -15.88 24.32 -16.07
N VAL A 15 -15.13 24.86 -17.04
CA VAL A 15 -15.50 24.84 -18.46
C VAL A 15 -15.52 23.40 -18.98
N ALA A 16 -14.47 22.61 -18.72
CA ALA A 16 -14.43 21.20 -19.11
C ALA A 16 -15.52 20.38 -18.42
N GLN A 17 -15.80 20.63 -17.14
CA GLN A 17 -16.88 19.98 -16.40
C GLN A 17 -18.26 20.32 -17.01
N LYS A 18 -18.44 21.56 -17.46
CA LYS A 18 -19.67 22.03 -18.11
C LYS A 18 -19.90 21.42 -19.49
N PHE A 19 -18.86 21.32 -20.32
CA PHE A 19 -19.00 20.88 -21.71
C PHE A 19 -18.80 19.38 -21.91
N TYR A 20 -17.99 18.73 -21.07
CA TYR A 20 -17.62 17.32 -21.24
C TYR A 20 -18.09 16.43 -20.08
N GLY A 21 -18.71 17.00 -19.05
CA GLY A 21 -19.08 16.27 -17.83
C GLY A 21 -17.87 15.84 -16.98
N ASP A 22 -16.66 16.22 -17.39
CA ASP A 22 -15.40 15.82 -16.79
C ASP A 22 -14.43 17.00 -16.72
N GLY A 23 -14.37 17.65 -15.56
CA GLY A 23 -13.49 18.79 -15.31
C GLY A 23 -12.01 18.50 -15.53
N TYR A 24 -11.58 17.24 -15.47
CA TYR A 24 -10.19 16.86 -15.70
C TYR A 24 -9.76 16.91 -17.17
N LYS A 25 -10.71 17.09 -18.11
CA LYS A 25 -10.40 17.37 -19.53
C LYS A 25 -9.85 18.77 -19.79
N TYR A 26 -9.67 19.58 -18.74
CA TYR A 26 -9.19 20.96 -18.86
C TYR A 26 -7.80 21.06 -19.51
N GLU A 27 -6.91 20.09 -19.32
CA GLU A 27 -5.57 20.11 -19.92
C GLU A 27 -5.62 19.82 -21.42
N LEU A 28 -6.45 18.85 -21.82
CA LEU A 28 -6.68 18.56 -23.23
C LEU A 28 -7.39 19.74 -23.91
N LEU A 29 -8.34 20.37 -23.22
CA LEU A 29 -9.00 21.60 -23.69
C LEU A 29 -7.99 22.76 -23.82
N ALA A 30 -7.08 22.92 -22.85
CA ALA A 30 -5.99 23.90 -22.91
C ALA A 30 -5.08 23.65 -24.12
N ALA A 31 -4.63 22.40 -24.29
CA ALA A 31 -3.75 21.99 -25.38
C ALA A 31 -4.41 22.20 -26.75
N TYR A 32 -5.69 21.83 -26.89
CA TYR A 32 -6.46 22.07 -28.12
C TYR A 32 -6.54 23.56 -28.48
N ASN A 33 -6.60 24.42 -27.46
CA ASN A 33 -6.59 25.88 -27.61
C ASN A 33 -5.18 26.49 -27.66
N GLY A 34 -4.12 25.68 -27.81
CA GLY A 34 -2.74 26.14 -27.91
C GLY A 34 -2.19 26.77 -26.63
N MET A 35 -2.76 26.46 -25.47
CA MET A 35 -2.41 27.07 -24.19
C MET A 35 -1.35 26.25 -23.45
N SER A 36 -0.18 26.84 -23.20
CA SER A 36 0.91 26.20 -22.45
C SER A 36 0.66 26.16 -20.93
N ASN A 37 -0.08 27.13 -20.40
CA ASN A 37 -0.46 27.20 -18.98
C ASN A 37 -1.99 27.19 -18.85
N PRO A 38 -2.60 26.09 -18.38
CA PRO A 38 -4.06 25.98 -18.23
C PRO A 38 -4.68 26.95 -17.21
N ASN A 39 -3.86 27.55 -16.33
CA ASN A 39 -4.33 28.54 -15.35
C ASN A 39 -4.28 29.98 -15.90
N ALA A 40 -3.64 30.21 -17.04
CA ALA A 40 -3.52 31.53 -17.67
C ALA A 40 -4.72 31.79 -18.60
N ILE A 41 -5.93 31.88 -18.02
CA ILE A 41 -7.14 32.32 -18.73
C ILE A 41 -7.53 33.75 -18.36
N GLU A 42 -8.06 34.48 -19.33
CA GLU A 42 -8.55 35.84 -19.14
C GLU A 42 -10.06 35.94 -19.41
N VAL A 43 -10.76 36.79 -18.66
CA VAL A 43 -12.19 37.07 -18.91
C VAL A 43 -12.34 37.69 -20.29
N GLY A 44 -13.24 37.13 -21.11
CA GLY A 44 -13.41 37.53 -22.52
C GLY A 44 -12.60 36.70 -23.51
N GLN A 45 -11.67 35.85 -23.05
CA GLN A 45 -10.95 34.92 -23.92
C GLN A 45 -11.91 33.90 -24.56
N VAL A 46 -11.81 33.71 -25.87
CA VAL A 46 -12.63 32.75 -26.61
C VAL A 46 -11.91 31.41 -26.69
N LEU A 47 -12.52 30.37 -26.14
CA LEU A 47 -12.08 28.99 -26.28
C LEU A 47 -12.85 28.29 -27.39
N GLN A 48 -12.15 27.54 -28.21
CA GLN A 48 -12.71 26.48 -29.03
C GLN A 48 -13.06 25.30 -28.14
N ILE A 49 -14.31 24.85 -28.24
CA ILE A 49 -14.86 23.71 -27.53
C ILE A 49 -15.05 22.59 -28.57
N PRO A 50 -14.02 21.75 -28.79
CA PRO A 50 -14.16 20.56 -29.63
C PRO A 50 -15.18 19.60 -29.03
N ASP A 51 -15.70 18.67 -29.83
CA ASP A 51 -16.49 17.58 -29.25
C ASP A 51 -15.61 16.66 -28.38
N VAL A 52 -16.25 15.84 -27.54
CA VAL A 52 -15.49 14.96 -26.63
C VAL A 52 -14.67 13.91 -27.38
N GLN A 53 -15.11 13.48 -28.57
CA GLN A 53 -14.36 12.56 -29.40
C GLN A 53 -13.09 13.26 -29.95
N GLU A 54 -13.19 14.48 -30.45
CA GLU A 54 -12.07 15.35 -30.87
C GLU A 54 -11.07 15.64 -29.75
N LEU A 55 -11.54 15.74 -28.51
CA LEU A 55 -10.70 15.89 -27.32
C LEU A 55 -9.91 14.63 -26.97
N ASP A 56 -10.58 13.48 -27.04
CA ASP A 56 -9.98 12.17 -26.84
C ASP A 56 -9.07 11.80 -28.04
N LEU A 57 -9.26 12.43 -29.21
CA LEU A 57 -8.38 12.36 -30.39
C LEU A 57 -7.06 13.13 -30.22
N ALA A 58 -6.80 13.87 -29.14
CA ALA A 58 -5.46 14.45 -28.89
C ALA A 58 -4.35 13.37 -28.78
N LEU A 59 -4.72 12.13 -28.45
CA LEU A 59 -3.82 10.97 -28.49
C LEU A 59 -3.80 10.27 -29.86
N SER A 60 -4.61 10.70 -30.84
CA SER A 60 -4.70 10.08 -32.17
C SER A 60 -3.62 10.56 -33.15
N ASP A 61 -2.93 11.65 -32.81
CA ASP A 61 -1.72 12.06 -33.51
C ASP A 61 -0.54 11.18 -33.08
N TRP A 62 0.41 10.99 -33.99
CA TRP A 62 1.65 10.29 -33.68
C TRP A 62 2.46 11.08 -32.67
N HIS A 63 2.67 10.51 -31.49
CA HIS A 63 3.48 11.11 -30.43
C HIS A 63 4.42 10.07 -29.83
N ASN A 64 5.41 10.55 -29.09
CA ASN A 64 6.35 9.75 -28.32
C ASN A 64 6.53 10.37 -26.93
N TYR A 65 7.40 9.78 -26.12
CA TYR A 65 7.83 10.38 -24.86
C TYR A 65 9.28 10.85 -24.95
N GLN A 66 9.48 12.17 -24.92
CA GLN A 66 10.79 12.83 -24.93
C GLN A 66 11.71 12.27 -26.04
N SER A 67 12.86 11.68 -25.67
CA SER A 67 13.85 11.10 -26.57
C SER A 67 13.55 9.65 -27.02
N GLY A 68 12.36 9.13 -26.69
CA GLY A 68 11.90 7.82 -27.12
C GLY A 68 11.85 7.68 -28.64
N LYS A 69 12.19 6.49 -29.14
CA LYS A 69 12.21 6.17 -30.58
C LYS A 69 10.89 5.58 -31.07
N ILE A 70 10.08 5.03 -30.17
CA ILE A 70 8.76 4.50 -30.48
C ILE A 70 7.76 5.65 -30.52
N TYR A 71 7.05 5.76 -31.65
CA TYR A 71 5.90 6.63 -31.80
C TYR A 71 4.64 5.80 -31.74
N TRP A 72 3.63 6.27 -31.02
CA TRP A 72 2.34 5.64 -30.92
C TRP A 72 1.22 6.66 -31.10
N ARG A 73 0.01 6.13 -31.30
CA ARG A 73 -1.24 6.87 -31.23
C ARG A 73 -2.34 5.97 -30.68
N LEU A 74 -3.40 6.58 -30.17
CA LEU A 74 -4.62 5.89 -29.78
C LEU A 74 -5.62 5.88 -30.94
N THR A 75 -6.17 4.71 -31.22
CA THR A 75 -7.23 4.51 -32.21
C THR A 75 -8.43 3.82 -31.55
N VAL A 76 -9.55 3.74 -32.26
CA VAL A 76 -10.71 2.95 -31.82
C VAL A 76 -10.40 1.46 -31.62
N LYS A 77 -9.30 0.95 -32.21
CA LYS A 77 -8.83 -0.43 -32.04
C LYS A 77 -7.77 -0.58 -30.95
N GLY A 78 -7.39 0.52 -30.30
CA GLY A 78 -6.35 0.57 -29.27
C GLY A 78 -5.10 1.31 -29.70
N VAL A 79 -4.00 1.05 -28.99
CA VAL A 79 -2.70 1.68 -29.21
C VAL A 79 -2.08 1.12 -30.48
N GLU A 80 -1.84 2.01 -31.44
CA GLU A 80 -1.12 1.72 -32.67
C GLU A 80 0.32 2.21 -32.56
N VAL A 81 1.28 1.37 -32.91
CA VAL A 81 2.70 1.69 -32.92
C VAL A 81 3.17 1.94 -34.35
N LYS A 82 3.88 3.05 -34.57
CA LYS A 82 4.30 3.48 -35.91
C LYS A 82 5.21 2.42 -36.54
N GLY A 83 4.82 1.93 -37.72
CA GLY A 83 5.53 0.87 -38.44
C GLY A 83 5.25 -0.56 -37.94
N GLN A 84 4.50 -0.73 -36.85
CA GLN A 84 4.10 -2.06 -36.35
C GLN A 84 2.56 -2.26 -36.35
N GLY A 85 1.78 -1.17 -36.38
CA GLY A 85 0.32 -1.22 -36.35
C GLY A 85 -0.23 -1.51 -34.94
N ILE A 86 -1.43 -2.10 -34.89
CA ILE A 86 -2.06 -2.52 -33.63
C ILE A 86 -1.36 -3.80 -33.15
N LEU A 87 -0.73 -3.72 -31.99
CA LEU A 87 -0.07 -4.88 -31.39
C LEU A 87 -1.11 -5.76 -30.70
N LEU A 88 -1.31 -6.97 -31.21
CA LEU A 88 -2.19 -8.00 -30.62
C LEU A 88 -1.39 -9.25 -30.29
N ASN A 89 -1.89 -10.01 -29.32
CA ASN A 89 -1.35 -11.30 -28.96
C ASN A 89 -2.50 -12.21 -28.50
N SER A 90 -2.65 -13.37 -29.13
CA SER A 90 -3.79 -14.28 -28.89
C SER A 90 -3.90 -14.74 -27.44
N LYS A 91 -2.77 -14.93 -26.74
CA LYS A 91 -2.76 -15.26 -25.31
C LYS A 91 -3.37 -14.12 -24.49
N PHE A 92 -2.94 -12.88 -24.73
CA PHE A 92 -3.41 -11.72 -23.97
C PHE A 92 -4.86 -11.35 -24.31
N THR A 93 -5.28 -11.49 -25.57
CA THR A 93 -6.70 -11.30 -25.96
C THR A 93 -7.59 -12.34 -25.29
N THR A 94 -7.21 -13.62 -25.28
CA THR A 94 -7.97 -14.69 -24.63
C THR A 94 -8.08 -14.45 -23.12
N GLN A 95 -6.97 -14.03 -22.50
CA GLN A 95 -6.93 -13.69 -21.08
C GLN A 95 -7.82 -12.49 -20.75
N ALA A 96 -7.75 -11.42 -21.56
CA ALA A 96 -8.58 -10.23 -21.38
C ALA A 96 -10.08 -10.56 -21.47
N LYS A 97 -10.47 -11.44 -22.40
CA LYS A 97 -11.86 -11.94 -22.50
C LYS A 97 -12.30 -12.67 -21.23
N LYS A 98 -11.48 -13.60 -20.72
CA LYS A 98 -11.78 -14.31 -19.47
C LYS A 98 -11.91 -13.37 -18.27
N ILE A 99 -11.00 -12.39 -18.16
CA ILE A 99 -11.05 -11.37 -17.09
C ILE A 99 -12.32 -10.54 -17.19
N TRP A 100 -12.67 -10.08 -18.39
CA TRP A 100 -13.89 -9.31 -18.62
C TRP A 100 -15.15 -10.10 -18.26
N GLU A 101 -15.25 -11.35 -18.72
CA GLU A 101 -16.40 -12.22 -18.43
C GLU A 101 -16.54 -12.49 -16.92
N THR A 102 -15.42 -12.69 -16.22
CA THR A 102 -15.42 -13.06 -14.80
C THR A 102 -15.67 -11.87 -13.87
N PHE A 103 -15.04 -10.72 -14.16
CA PHE A 103 -15.00 -9.57 -13.25
C PHE A 103 -15.72 -8.34 -13.80
N ARG A 104 -16.64 -8.53 -14.77
CA ARG A 104 -17.37 -7.44 -15.44
C ARG A 104 -17.95 -6.41 -14.48
N ALA A 105 -18.71 -6.88 -13.49
CA ALA A 105 -19.42 -6.02 -12.55
C ALA A 105 -18.47 -5.15 -11.69
N PRO A 106 -17.48 -5.72 -10.97
CA PRO A 106 -16.56 -4.90 -10.18
C PRO A 106 -15.63 -4.04 -11.06
N ILE A 107 -15.26 -4.47 -12.27
CA ILE A 107 -14.51 -3.63 -13.23
C ILE A 107 -15.34 -2.39 -13.62
N LEU A 108 -16.62 -2.57 -13.97
CA LEU A 108 -17.49 -1.45 -14.32
C LEU A 108 -17.74 -0.51 -13.13
N ALA A 109 -17.89 -1.06 -11.93
CA ALA A 109 -18.05 -0.26 -10.72
C ALA A 109 -16.82 0.61 -10.43
N ALA A 110 -15.62 0.02 -10.46
CA ALA A 110 -14.37 0.73 -10.24
C ALA A 110 -14.08 1.75 -11.35
N SER A 111 -14.31 1.38 -12.61
CA SER A 111 -14.20 2.28 -13.76
C SER A 111 -15.10 3.51 -13.61
N LYS A 112 -16.38 3.31 -13.26
CA LYS A 112 -17.33 4.41 -13.05
C LYS A 112 -16.91 5.32 -11.89
N LYS A 113 -16.45 4.74 -10.78
CA LYS A 113 -16.08 5.49 -9.56
C LYS A 113 -14.82 6.33 -9.77
N HIS A 114 -13.79 5.75 -10.38
CA HIS A 114 -12.46 6.37 -10.51
C HIS A 114 -12.16 6.95 -11.89
N ARG A 115 -13.10 6.80 -12.84
CA ARG A 115 -13.00 7.23 -14.24
C ARG A 115 -11.85 6.57 -15.02
N VAL A 116 -11.38 5.41 -14.55
CA VAL A 116 -10.33 4.64 -15.24
C VAL A 116 -10.92 3.90 -16.43
N PRO A 117 -10.33 3.99 -17.64
CA PRO A 117 -10.79 3.25 -18.81
C PRO A 117 -10.79 1.73 -18.57
N VAL A 118 -11.91 1.07 -18.90
CA VAL A 118 -12.06 -0.40 -18.75
C VAL A 118 -10.89 -1.19 -19.38
N PRO A 119 -10.40 -0.86 -20.60
CA PRO A 119 -9.26 -1.56 -21.17
C PRO A 119 -7.97 -1.44 -20.36
N ALA A 120 -7.74 -0.30 -19.69
CA ALA A 120 -6.57 -0.12 -18.82
C ALA A 120 -6.66 -0.97 -17.55
N ILE A 121 -7.87 -1.11 -16.98
CA ILE A 121 -8.11 -2.01 -15.84
C ILE A 121 -7.81 -3.45 -16.25
N ILE A 122 -8.40 -3.94 -17.35
CA ILE A 122 -8.20 -5.31 -17.82
C ILE A 122 -6.73 -5.58 -18.16
N ALA A 123 -6.05 -4.66 -18.84
CA ALA A 123 -4.63 -4.80 -19.18
C ALA A 123 -3.74 -4.92 -17.94
N THR A 124 -4.06 -4.14 -16.90
CA THR A 124 -3.36 -4.19 -15.62
C THR A 124 -3.58 -5.53 -14.94
N ILE A 125 -4.82 -6.03 -14.86
CA ILE A 125 -5.10 -7.36 -14.30
C ILE A 125 -4.36 -8.46 -15.07
N SER A 126 -4.38 -8.42 -16.41
CA SER A 126 -3.72 -9.39 -17.27
C SER A 126 -2.21 -9.47 -16.99
N THR A 127 -1.55 -8.32 -16.86
CA THR A 127 -0.10 -8.24 -16.70
C THR A 127 0.38 -8.51 -15.27
N GLU A 128 -0.42 -8.11 -14.27
CA GLU A 128 -0.01 -8.20 -12.88
C GLU A 128 -0.32 -9.56 -12.24
N SER A 129 -1.52 -10.09 -12.48
CA SER A 129 -1.98 -11.34 -11.84
C SER A 129 -2.44 -12.41 -12.82
N SER A 130 -2.50 -12.11 -14.12
CA SER A 130 -3.12 -12.99 -15.11
C SER A 130 -4.60 -13.31 -14.81
N GLY A 131 -5.28 -12.45 -14.04
CA GLY A 131 -6.66 -12.66 -13.60
C GLY A 131 -6.82 -13.50 -12.33
N ASN A 132 -5.74 -13.70 -11.56
CA ASN A 132 -5.79 -14.44 -10.30
C ASN A 132 -6.13 -13.51 -9.12
N PRO A 133 -7.33 -13.59 -8.52
CA PRO A 133 -7.71 -12.74 -7.38
C PRO A 133 -6.98 -13.12 -6.08
N GLN A 134 -6.34 -14.29 -6.03
CA GLN A 134 -5.55 -14.76 -4.88
C GLN A 134 -4.04 -14.55 -5.11
N ALA A 135 -3.66 -13.75 -6.11
CA ALA A 135 -2.25 -13.49 -6.37
C ALA A 135 -1.62 -12.76 -5.16
N TYR A 136 -0.46 -13.25 -4.72
CA TYR A 136 0.30 -12.71 -3.61
C TYR A 136 1.78 -12.68 -3.97
N ARG A 137 2.46 -11.58 -3.66
CA ARG A 137 3.91 -11.48 -3.83
C ARG A 137 4.50 -10.65 -2.70
N TYR A 138 5.33 -11.30 -1.89
CA TYR A 138 6.15 -10.66 -0.87
C TYR A 138 7.39 -10.02 -1.51
N GLU A 139 7.67 -8.77 -1.15
CA GLU A 139 8.81 -7.98 -1.65
C GLU A 139 9.71 -7.57 -0.47
N PRO A 140 10.66 -8.43 -0.04
CA PRO A 140 11.47 -8.19 1.16
C PRO A 140 12.25 -6.87 1.12
N ALA A 141 12.82 -6.54 -0.03
CA ALA A 141 13.55 -5.29 -0.22
C ALA A 141 12.65 -4.05 -0.08
N PHE A 142 11.35 -4.20 -0.31
CA PHE A 142 10.39 -3.11 -0.15
C PHE A 142 10.26 -2.71 1.31
N TYR A 143 10.26 -3.68 2.25
CA TYR A 143 10.21 -3.41 3.67
C TYR A 143 11.38 -2.54 4.12
N THR A 144 12.61 -2.95 3.79
CA THR A 144 13.83 -2.23 4.16
C THR A 144 13.87 -0.83 3.55
N ARG A 145 13.42 -0.68 2.30
CA ARG A 145 13.53 0.58 1.56
C ARG A 145 12.44 1.59 1.90
N TYR A 146 11.22 1.13 2.17
CA TYR A 146 10.04 2.00 2.23
C TYR A 146 9.24 1.90 3.53
N ILE A 147 9.55 0.97 4.44
CA ILE A 147 8.73 0.72 5.63
C ILE A 147 9.56 0.83 6.93
N GLN A 148 10.63 0.04 7.07
CA GLN A 148 11.33 -0.20 8.35
C GLN A 148 11.71 1.07 9.13
N ASN A 149 12.08 2.15 8.42
CA ASN A 149 12.54 3.41 9.03
C ASN A 149 11.56 4.57 8.86
N LYS A 150 10.33 4.32 8.40
CA LYS A 150 9.34 5.37 8.13
C LYS A 150 8.35 5.50 9.28
N ALA A 151 8.30 6.69 9.88
CA ALA A 151 7.44 6.96 11.05
C ALA A 151 5.96 6.67 10.78
N GLU A 152 5.48 6.98 9.57
CA GLU A 152 4.09 6.73 9.13
C GLU A 152 3.69 5.23 9.19
N TRP A 153 4.67 4.32 9.10
CA TRP A 153 4.44 2.88 9.16
C TRP A 153 4.59 2.29 10.54
N LYS A 154 5.19 3.02 11.51
CA LYS A 154 5.39 2.52 12.88
C LYS A 154 4.08 2.29 13.63
N ASN A 155 3.10 3.17 13.40
CA ASN A 155 1.79 3.13 14.06
C ASN A 155 0.73 2.40 13.23
N ASN A 156 1.11 1.79 12.10
CA ASN A 156 0.16 1.01 11.30
C ASN A 156 -0.27 -0.25 12.10
N PRO A 157 -1.55 -0.64 12.12
CA PRO A 157 -2.01 -1.85 12.83
C PRO A 157 -1.31 -3.14 12.40
N TYR A 158 -0.68 -3.12 11.21
CA TYR A 158 0.04 -4.25 10.65
C TYR A 158 1.55 -3.98 10.54
N SER A 159 2.08 -2.92 11.18
CA SER A 159 3.52 -2.59 11.25
C SER A 159 4.35 -3.75 11.78
N ALA A 160 3.74 -4.45 12.74
CA ALA A 160 4.24 -5.63 13.36
C ALA A 160 4.32 -6.80 12.35
N SER A 161 3.49 -6.84 11.30
CA SER A 161 3.46 -7.87 10.24
C SER A 161 4.20 -7.44 8.95
N PRO A 162 5.54 -7.31 8.93
CA PRO A 162 6.31 -6.77 7.82
C PRO A 162 6.02 -7.48 6.51
N LYS A 163 5.94 -8.82 6.53
CA LYS A 163 5.62 -9.65 5.36
C LYS A 163 4.25 -9.35 4.76
N ARG A 164 3.28 -8.92 5.57
CA ARG A 164 1.93 -8.55 5.11
C ARG A 164 1.90 -7.14 4.51
N ILE A 165 2.66 -6.20 5.08
CA ILE A 165 2.66 -4.81 4.62
C ILE A 165 3.66 -4.51 3.49
N SER A 166 4.62 -5.40 3.26
CA SER A 166 5.56 -5.34 2.13
C SER A 166 5.24 -6.38 1.05
N ALA A 167 3.96 -6.68 0.87
CA ALA A 167 3.48 -7.55 -0.19
C ALA A 167 2.46 -6.85 -1.09
N SER A 168 2.31 -7.39 -2.29
CA SER A 168 1.25 -7.05 -3.24
C SER A 168 0.18 -8.14 -3.30
N TYR A 169 -1.06 -7.71 -3.51
CA TYR A 169 -2.25 -8.54 -3.35
C TYR A 169 -3.20 -8.44 -4.55
N GLY A 170 -3.84 -9.57 -4.84
CA GLY A 170 -5.01 -9.70 -5.69
C GLY A 170 -4.81 -9.36 -7.16
N LEU A 171 -5.94 -9.07 -7.82
CA LEU A 171 -6.05 -8.93 -9.28
C LEU A 171 -5.07 -7.92 -9.89
N MET A 172 -4.85 -6.79 -9.23
CA MET A 172 -3.98 -5.74 -9.73
C MET A 172 -2.58 -5.75 -9.12
N GLN A 173 -2.25 -6.77 -8.29
CA GLN A 173 -1.02 -6.82 -7.47
C GLN A 173 -0.70 -5.48 -6.82
N ILE A 174 -1.69 -4.88 -6.14
CA ILE A 174 -1.48 -3.60 -5.46
C ILE A 174 -0.68 -3.84 -4.17
N MET A 175 0.41 -3.10 -3.97
CA MET A 175 1.16 -3.12 -2.70
C MET A 175 0.26 -2.62 -1.58
N TYR A 176 0.29 -3.26 -0.40
CA TYR A 176 -0.50 -2.81 0.75
C TYR A 176 -0.20 -1.35 1.12
N THR A 177 1.06 -0.93 1.03
CA THR A 177 1.46 0.46 1.27
C THR A 177 0.81 1.43 0.29
N THR A 178 0.78 1.07 -0.99
CA THR A 178 0.09 1.85 -2.02
C THR A 178 -1.40 1.92 -1.76
N ALA A 179 -2.02 0.78 -1.42
CA ALA A 179 -3.43 0.71 -1.06
C ALA A 179 -3.76 1.69 0.07
N TYR A 180 -2.96 1.66 1.14
CA TYR A 180 -3.10 2.53 2.28
C TYR A 180 -2.99 4.02 1.90
N ASN A 181 -2.04 4.37 1.05
CA ASN A 181 -1.82 5.75 0.59
C ASN A 181 -2.99 6.30 -0.23
N VAL A 182 -3.76 5.45 -0.91
CA VAL A 182 -4.96 5.85 -1.67
C VAL A 182 -6.26 5.74 -0.87
N GLY A 183 -6.16 5.51 0.45
CA GLY A 183 -7.29 5.58 1.39
C GLY A 183 -7.82 4.23 1.89
N PHE A 184 -7.23 3.11 1.49
CA PHE A 184 -7.60 1.80 2.03
C PHE A 184 -7.20 1.67 3.51
N ARG A 185 -8.08 1.12 4.36
CA ARG A 185 -7.83 0.95 5.81
C ARG A 185 -8.17 -0.46 6.32
N GLY A 186 -8.53 -1.39 5.45
CA GLY A 186 -8.80 -2.78 5.80
C GLY A 186 -7.52 -3.58 6.09
N LYS A 187 -7.67 -4.87 6.38
CA LYS A 187 -6.50 -5.78 6.50
C LYS A 187 -5.93 -6.10 5.12
N PRO A 188 -4.62 -6.38 5.01
CA PRO A 188 -4.01 -6.74 3.73
C PRO A 188 -4.76 -7.82 2.93
N GLU A 189 -5.33 -8.82 3.61
CA GLU A 189 -6.05 -9.93 2.99
C GLU A 189 -7.40 -9.52 2.40
N ASP A 190 -8.00 -8.40 2.82
CA ASP A 190 -9.23 -7.90 2.20
C ASP A 190 -8.96 -7.49 0.74
N LEU A 191 -7.70 -7.25 0.35
CA LEU A 191 -7.31 -6.99 -1.04
C LEU A 191 -7.36 -8.24 -1.94
N TYR A 192 -7.68 -9.43 -1.40
CA TYR A 192 -8.03 -10.59 -2.23
C TYR A 192 -9.47 -10.51 -2.76
N ASP A 193 -10.32 -9.69 -2.15
CA ASP A 193 -11.66 -9.42 -2.68
C ASP A 193 -11.54 -8.62 -3.99
N PRO A 194 -12.08 -9.12 -5.12
CA PRO A 194 -11.98 -8.44 -6.40
C PRO A 194 -12.54 -7.02 -6.39
N GLN A 195 -13.62 -6.75 -5.65
CA GLN A 195 -14.25 -5.43 -5.64
C GLN A 195 -13.39 -4.42 -4.89
N GLN A 196 -12.87 -4.78 -3.71
CA GLN A 196 -11.92 -3.94 -2.97
C GLN A 196 -10.60 -3.75 -3.73
N ASN A 197 -10.04 -4.82 -4.31
CA ASN A 197 -8.80 -4.75 -5.07
C ASN A 197 -8.90 -3.80 -6.27
N LEU A 198 -9.99 -3.90 -7.03
CA LEU A 198 -10.25 -3.05 -8.20
C LEU A 198 -10.56 -1.61 -7.78
N ASP A 199 -11.29 -1.39 -6.68
CA ASP A 199 -11.54 -0.06 -6.15
C ASP A 199 -10.23 0.66 -5.81
N VAL A 200 -9.36 0.00 -5.04
CA VAL A 200 -8.09 0.54 -4.59
C VAL A 200 -7.10 0.69 -5.75
N GLY A 201 -6.97 -0.32 -6.61
CA GLY A 201 -6.07 -0.26 -7.76
C GLY A 201 -6.48 0.82 -8.77
N CYS A 202 -7.78 1.02 -8.99
CA CYS A 202 -8.27 2.13 -9.82
C CYS A 202 -8.11 3.49 -9.14
N ALA A 203 -8.25 3.59 -7.81
CA ALA A 203 -7.91 4.80 -7.06
C ALA A 203 -6.43 5.17 -7.23
N TYR A 204 -5.53 4.17 -7.25
CA TYR A 204 -4.11 4.38 -7.52
C TYR A 204 -3.84 4.85 -8.94
N ILE A 205 -4.45 4.23 -9.96
CA ILE A 205 -4.38 4.70 -11.35
C ILE A 205 -4.90 6.14 -11.49
N ALA A 206 -6.01 6.47 -10.84
CA ALA A 206 -6.61 7.80 -10.89
C ALA A 206 -5.88 8.85 -10.01
N SER A 207 -4.99 8.42 -9.13
CA SER A 207 -4.26 9.32 -8.23
C SER A 207 -3.38 10.31 -9.00
N ALA A 208 -3.14 11.47 -8.41
CA ALA A 208 -2.44 12.59 -9.04
C ALA A 208 -1.00 12.27 -9.51
N TYR A 209 -0.44 11.14 -9.07
CA TYR A 209 0.89 10.66 -9.44
C TYR A 209 0.95 9.94 -10.80
N GLN A 210 -0.18 9.54 -11.40
CA GLN A 210 -0.17 8.63 -12.56
C GLN A 210 -0.82 9.17 -13.84
N VAL A 211 -1.98 9.83 -13.75
CA VAL A 211 -2.77 10.20 -14.95
C VAL A 211 -2.99 11.70 -15.09
N LYS A 212 -3.04 12.45 -13.98
CA LYS A 212 -3.29 13.90 -14.00
C LYS A 212 -2.24 14.71 -14.77
N GLN A 213 -1.02 14.20 -14.96
CA GLN A 213 0.07 14.89 -15.67
C GLN A 213 0.22 14.46 -17.14
N HIS A 214 -0.45 13.38 -17.54
CA HIS A 214 -0.14 12.66 -18.79
C HIS A 214 -1.38 12.34 -19.63
N GLY A 215 -2.57 12.68 -19.13
CA GLY A 215 -3.83 12.24 -19.69
C GLY A 215 -4.03 10.73 -19.57
N TRP A 216 -5.09 10.21 -20.18
CA TRP A 216 -5.38 8.78 -20.25
C TRP A 216 -4.54 8.03 -21.31
N ASP A 217 -3.28 8.45 -21.51
CA ASP A 217 -2.34 7.89 -22.49
C ASP A 217 -1.89 6.48 -22.06
N PRO A 218 -2.28 5.39 -22.76
CA PRO A 218 -2.16 4.04 -22.22
C PRO A 218 -0.72 3.57 -21.94
N PRO A 219 0.29 3.78 -22.81
CA PRO A 219 1.70 3.52 -22.46
C PRO A 219 2.17 4.25 -21.20
N LYS A 220 1.73 5.50 -20.98
CA LYS A 220 2.12 6.27 -19.79
C LYS A 220 1.45 5.74 -18.53
N ILE A 221 0.17 5.35 -18.59
CA ILE A 221 -0.53 4.65 -17.50
C ILE A 221 0.22 3.38 -17.13
N ALA A 222 0.56 2.56 -18.12
CA ALA A 222 1.25 1.30 -17.92
C ALA A 222 2.62 1.49 -17.23
N CYS A 223 3.40 2.48 -17.64
CA CYS A 223 4.66 2.84 -17.00
C CYS A 223 4.47 3.37 -15.58
N ALA A 224 3.52 4.29 -15.37
CA ALA A 224 3.27 4.87 -14.06
C ALA A 224 2.82 3.80 -13.05
N TYR A 225 1.95 2.88 -13.46
CA TYR A 225 1.50 1.79 -12.61
C TYR A 225 2.67 0.86 -12.21
N ASN A 226 3.50 0.49 -13.18
CA ASN A 226 4.61 -0.44 -12.97
C ASN A 226 5.80 0.15 -12.21
N ALA A 227 6.12 1.43 -12.44
CA ALA A 227 7.32 2.07 -11.91
C ALA A 227 7.05 3.15 -10.86
N GLY A 228 5.78 3.39 -10.51
CA GLY A 228 5.30 4.40 -9.58
C GLY A 228 5.17 5.82 -10.16
N SER A 229 5.79 6.09 -11.32
CA SER A 229 5.70 7.37 -12.03
C SER A 229 6.25 7.23 -13.46
N VAL A 230 5.86 8.10 -14.39
CA VAL A 230 6.52 8.18 -15.70
C VAL A 230 7.85 8.90 -15.57
N ARG A 231 8.96 8.24 -15.93
CA ARG A 231 10.32 8.81 -15.88
C ARG A 231 11.04 8.54 -17.18
N PRO A 232 11.88 9.47 -17.67
CA PRO A 232 12.69 9.20 -18.85
C PRO A 232 13.75 8.14 -18.62
N THR A 233 14.05 7.37 -19.67
CA THR A 233 15.18 6.44 -19.70
C THR A 233 15.75 6.31 -21.11
N THR A 234 17.02 5.95 -21.22
CA THR A 234 17.67 5.57 -22.48
C THR A 234 17.81 4.06 -22.65
N GLU A 235 17.37 3.28 -21.65
CA GLU A 235 17.53 1.81 -21.62
C GLU A 235 16.57 1.06 -22.55
N ASN A 236 15.53 1.72 -23.07
CA ASN A 236 14.57 1.12 -23.99
C ASN A 236 14.11 2.12 -25.06
N ALA A 237 13.49 1.60 -26.13
CA ALA A 237 13.04 2.40 -27.26
C ALA A 237 11.77 3.23 -26.97
N TRP A 238 11.02 2.92 -25.92
CA TRP A 238 9.86 3.71 -25.48
C TRP A 238 10.27 5.04 -24.85
N GLY A 239 11.50 5.14 -24.34
CA GLY A 239 12.00 6.33 -23.65
C GLY A 239 11.43 6.51 -22.23
N MET A 240 10.63 5.56 -21.74
CA MET A 240 9.99 5.58 -20.43
C MET A 240 10.49 4.43 -19.56
N TYR A 241 10.84 4.71 -18.32
CA TYR A 241 11.29 3.71 -17.37
C TYR A 241 10.11 2.82 -16.94
N CYS A 242 10.28 1.52 -17.14
CA CYS A 242 9.45 0.44 -16.61
C CYS A 242 10.32 -0.83 -16.52
N HIS A 243 9.87 -1.82 -15.76
CA HIS A 243 10.51 -3.13 -15.74
C HIS A 243 10.56 -3.74 -17.15
N ALA A 244 11.64 -4.50 -17.42
CA ALA A 244 11.90 -5.05 -18.75
C ALA A 244 10.70 -5.86 -19.29
N GLY A 245 10.33 -5.62 -20.54
CA GLY A 245 9.21 -6.29 -21.21
C GLY A 245 7.82 -5.97 -20.63
N HIS A 246 7.67 -4.94 -19.79
CA HIS A 246 6.36 -4.54 -19.25
C HIS A 246 5.42 -4.02 -20.34
N LEU A 247 5.83 -2.99 -21.09
CA LEU A 247 5.01 -2.42 -22.17
C LEU A 247 4.71 -3.42 -23.29
N ASP A 248 5.66 -4.32 -23.58
CA ASP A 248 5.51 -5.36 -24.60
C ASP A 248 4.42 -6.38 -24.24
N ARG A 249 4.08 -6.52 -22.95
CA ARG A 249 2.95 -7.34 -22.47
C ARG A 249 1.69 -6.52 -22.27
N TRP A 250 1.83 -5.32 -21.72
CA TRP A 250 0.71 -4.47 -21.35
C TRP A 250 -0.03 -3.91 -22.56
N ILE A 251 0.68 -3.45 -23.60
CA ILE A 251 0.06 -2.85 -24.79
C ILE A 251 -0.79 -3.88 -25.57
N PRO A 252 -0.29 -5.10 -25.86
CA PRO A 252 -1.15 -6.13 -26.44
C PRO A 252 -2.31 -6.55 -25.53
N SER A 253 -2.14 -6.50 -24.20
CA SER A 253 -3.24 -6.76 -23.27
C SER A 253 -4.31 -5.68 -23.31
N TYR A 254 -3.93 -4.41 -23.47
CA TYR A 254 -4.85 -3.29 -23.64
C TYR A 254 -5.63 -3.37 -24.95
N ASN A 255 -4.94 -3.65 -26.05
CA ASN A 255 -5.57 -3.83 -27.36
C ASN A 255 -6.48 -5.06 -27.36
N GLY A 256 -6.03 -6.18 -26.77
CA GLY A 256 -6.85 -7.38 -26.58
C GLY A 256 -8.05 -7.14 -25.67
N ALA A 257 -7.95 -6.25 -24.68
CA ALA A 257 -9.09 -5.85 -23.86
C ALA A 257 -10.13 -5.07 -24.67
N ILE A 258 -9.72 -4.17 -25.57
CA ILE A 258 -10.63 -3.47 -26.49
C ILE A 258 -11.35 -4.46 -27.41
N GLU A 259 -10.64 -5.47 -27.92
CA GLU A 259 -11.24 -6.54 -28.71
C GLU A 259 -12.24 -7.36 -27.87
N ALA A 260 -11.86 -7.72 -26.64
CA ALA A 260 -12.67 -8.55 -25.75
C ALA A 260 -13.98 -7.89 -25.30
N ILE A 261 -13.99 -6.58 -25.07
CA ILE A 261 -15.21 -5.86 -24.70
C ILE A 261 -16.15 -5.62 -25.90
N GLY A 262 -15.62 -5.72 -27.13
CA GLY A 262 -16.32 -5.38 -28.37
C GLY A 262 -16.75 -3.90 -28.43
N ALA A 263 -17.40 -3.50 -29.54
CA ALA A 263 -17.98 -2.16 -29.68
C ALA A 263 -19.10 -1.84 -28.65
N GLN A 264 -19.40 -2.75 -27.72
CA GLN A 264 -20.47 -2.65 -26.72
C GLN A 264 -20.03 -2.05 -25.37
N ALA A 265 -18.77 -1.60 -25.21
CA ALA A 265 -18.34 -0.96 -23.94
C ALA A 265 -17.29 0.15 -24.07
N ILE A 266 -17.14 0.80 -25.24
CA ILE A 266 -16.76 2.21 -25.19
C ILE A 266 -17.98 2.87 -24.55
N PRO A 267 -17.88 3.60 -23.42
CA PRO A 267 -19.05 4.28 -22.88
C PRO A 267 -19.67 5.11 -24.00
N GLN A 268 -20.90 4.78 -24.39
CA GLN A 268 -21.82 5.84 -24.79
C GLN A 268 -21.75 6.80 -23.62
N VAL A 269 -21.12 7.95 -23.87
CA VAL A 269 -21.00 9.05 -22.93
C VAL A 269 -22.36 9.18 -22.27
N ILE A 270 -22.41 8.97 -20.95
CA ILE A 270 -23.61 9.20 -20.16
C ILE A 270 -23.95 10.66 -20.42
N THR A 271 -24.89 10.91 -21.33
CA THR A 271 -25.60 12.17 -21.39
C THR A 271 -26.38 12.23 -20.10
N PRO A 272 -26.13 13.19 -19.20
CA PRO A 272 -26.95 13.34 -18.01
C PRO A 272 -28.39 13.56 -18.48
N PRO A 273 -29.40 12.90 -17.87
CA PRO A 273 -30.76 13.34 -18.08
C PRO A 273 -30.84 14.80 -17.65
N ALA A 274 -31.48 15.64 -18.49
CA ALA A 274 -31.74 17.03 -18.16
C ALA A 274 -32.50 17.07 -16.83
N THR A 275 -31.78 17.36 -15.76
CA THR A 275 -32.35 17.51 -14.43
C THR A 275 -32.14 18.96 -14.04
N GLU A 276 -33.24 19.65 -13.77
CA GLU A 276 -33.29 21.06 -13.37
C GLU A 276 -32.21 21.37 -12.33
N ILE A 277 -31.38 22.36 -12.68
CA ILE A 277 -30.34 22.89 -11.80
C ILE A 277 -31.05 23.71 -10.73
N GLN A 278 -31.10 23.21 -9.50
CA GLN A 278 -31.25 24.09 -8.34
C GLN A 278 -29.94 24.89 -8.16
N PRO A 279 -30.03 26.20 -7.85
CA PRO A 279 -28.85 27.03 -7.70
C PRO A 279 -27.99 26.56 -6.51
N PRO A 280 -26.66 26.77 -6.58
CA PRO A 280 -25.73 26.27 -5.57
C PRO A 280 -26.02 26.90 -4.21
N ILE A 281 -26.20 26.05 -3.20
CA ILE A 281 -26.12 26.46 -1.79
C ILE A 281 -24.74 27.06 -1.58
N SER A 282 -24.72 28.32 -1.12
CA SER A 282 -23.53 29.09 -0.80
C SER A 282 -22.72 28.34 0.27
N LYS A 283 -21.42 28.13 0.03
CA LYS A 283 -20.51 27.68 1.09
C LYS A 283 -20.47 28.74 2.19
N PRO A 284 -20.61 28.38 3.48
CA PRO A 284 -20.31 29.31 4.55
C PRO A 284 -18.81 29.63 4.57
N GLN A 285 -18.52 30.92 4.63
CA GLN A 285 -17.20 31.49 4.86
C GLN A 285 -16.69 31.06 6.27
N PRO A 286 -15.37 30.90 6.49
CA PRO A 286 -14.86 30.51 7.80
C PRO A 286 -15.19 31.60 8.82
N ALA A 287 -16.02 31.28 9.80
CA ALA A 287 -16.23 32.13 10.96
C ALA A 287 -15.00 32.00 11.87
N GLU A 288 -14.41 33.13 12.26
CA GLU A 288 -13.60 33.21 13.47
C GLU A 288 -14.43 32.65 14.63
N GLN A 289 -13.92 31.61 15.31
CA GLN A 289 -14.62 31.00 16.44
C GLN A 289 -14.73 32.03 17.58
N PRO A 290 -15.93 32.31 18.10
CA PRO A 290 -16.07 33.09 19.32
C PRO A 290 -15.57 32.27 20.52
N PRO A 291 -15.12 32.93 21.61
CA PRO A 291 -14.66 32.24 22.80
C PRO A 291 -15.79 31.37 23.39
N ILE A 292 -15.52 30.07 23.53
CA ILE A 292 -16.49 29.09 24.04
C ILE A 292 -16.67 29.31 25.55
N SER A 293 -17.94 29.48 25.95
CA SER A 293 -18.47 29.57 27.31
C SER A 293 -17.92 28.49 28.26
N GLY A 294 -17.48 28.90 29.45
CA GLY A 294 -16.67 28.13 30.42
C GLY A 294 -17.36 27.00 31.19
N ALA A 295 -18.44 26.38 30.70
CA ALA A 295 -19.14 25.30 31.40
C ALA A 295 -18.70 23.87 31.01
N ASN A 296 -18.21 23.68 29.78
CA ASN A 296 -17.89 22.36 29.20
C ASN A 296 -16.39 22.08 29.01
N VAL A 297 -15.53 22.94 29.55
CA VAL A 297 -14.07 22.77 29.51
C VAL A 297 -13.49 22.69 30.90
N VAL A 298 -12.35 22.01 31.02
CA VAL A 298 -11.53 21.91 32.22
C VAL A 298 -10.09 22.36 31.95
N THR A 299 -9.37 22.66 33.02
CA THR A 299 -7.92 22.80 33.01
C THR A 299 -7.29 21.46 33.37
N LEU A 300 -6.49 20.90 32.48
CA LEU A 300 -5.64 19.75 32.77
C LEU A 300 -4.38 20.24 33.50
N GLN A 301 -4.18 19.81 34.72
CA GLN A 301 -2.97 20.07 35.52
C GLN A 301 -2.11 18.81 35.57
N LEU A 302 -0.92 18.88 34.98
CA LEU A 302 0.07 17.81 34.96
C LEU A 302 1.09 18.04 36.07
N LEU A 303 1.33 17.01 36.88
CA LEU A 303 2.47 16.97 37.80
C LEU A 303 3.48 15.96 37.27
N LEU A 304 4.69 16.43 36.97
CA LEU A 304 5.71 15.67 36.24
C LEU A 304 6.92 15.41 37.15
N PRO A 305 7.57 14.24 37.07
CA PRO A 305 8.72 13.94 37.91
C PRO A 305 9.93 14.79 37.50
N LYS A 306 10.79 15.05 38.49
CA LYS A 306 12.10 15.69 38.25
C LYS A 306 13.20 14.65 38.45
N THR A 307 13.91 14.33 37.37
CA THR A 307 15.08 13.44 37.45
C THR A 307 16.27 14.22 38.01
N VAL A 308 16.88 13.71 39.09
CA VAL A 308 18.03 14.32 39.74
C VAL A 308 19.17 14.50 38.72
N GLY A 309 19.67 15.73 38.59
CA GLY A 309 20.75 16.08 37.67
C GLY A 309 20.35 16.36 36.23
N LYS A 310 19.05 16.29 35.85
CA LYS A 310 18.56 16.65 34.51
C LYS A 310 17.71 17.92 34.55
N THR A 311 17.94 18.81 33.58
CA THR A 311 17.08 19.97 33.31
C THR A 311 15.83 19.56 32.54
N TRP A 312 14.76 20.37 32.63
CA TRP A 312 13.51 20.14 31.87
C TRP A 312 13.79 19.99 30.37
N GLN A 313 13.15 19.00 29.74
CA GLN A 313 13.16 18.79 28.30
C GLN A 313 11.74 18.96 27.77
N PRO A 314 11.53 19.62 26.62
CA PRO A 314 10.20 19.79 26.06
C PRO A 314 9.51 18.45 25.79
N LEU A 315 8.21 18.38 26.09
CA LEU A 315 7.37 17.21 25.84
C LEU A 315 6.26 17.55 24.85
N ILE A 316 5.92 16.62 23.96
CA ILE A 316 4.68 16.64 23.19
C ILE A 316 3.66 15.83 23.96
N VAL A 317 2.45 16.36 24.11
CA VAL A 317 1.33 15.67 24.74
C VAL A 317 0.19 15.59 23.73
N ASP A 318 -0.24 14.37 23.44
CA ASP A 318 -1.37 14.07 22.57
C ASP A 318 -2.55 13.61 23.42
N LEU A 319 -3.70 14.30 23.30
CA LEU A 319 -4.95 13.93 23.98
C LEU A 319 -5.91 13.37 22.93
N PHE A 320 -6.24 12.09 23.08
CA PHE A 320 -7.16 11.37 22.20
C PHE A 320 -8.50 11.20 22.90
N GLN A 321 -9.52 11.96 22.49
CA GLN A 321 -10.84 11.84 23.11
C GLN A 321 -11.49 10.51 22.72
N LEU A 322 -11.89 9.72 23.70
CA LEU A 322 -12.68 8.52 23.49
C LEU A 322 -14.15 8.90 23.30
N ASN A 323 -14.75 8.42 22.21
CA ASN A 323 -16.17 8.59 21.90
C ASN A 323 -16.81 7.25 21.50
N GLU A 324 -18.13 7.22 21.33
CA GLU A 324 -18.90 6.02 21.00
C GLU A 324 -18.49 5.34 19.68
N THR A 325 -17.75 6.05 18.81
CA THR A 325 -17.22 5.54 17.52
C THR A 325 -15.73 5.17 17.56
N GLY A 326 -15.06 5.32 18.71
CA GLY A 326 -13.64 5.02 18.91
C GLY A 326 -12.80 6.22 19.34
N ILE A 327 -11.51 6.22 18.97
CA ILE A 327 -10.55 7.28 19.29
C ILE A 327 -10.73 8.45 18.30
N GLY A 328 -11.02 9.64 18.82
CA GLY A 328 -11.06 10.88 18.03
C GLY A 328 -9.69 11.39 17.62
N GLU A 329 -9.66 12.35 16.68
CA GLU A 329 -8.42 13.03 16.26
C GLU A 329 -7.68 13.66 17.45
N PRO A 330 -6.35 13.52 17.55
CA PRO A 330 -5.60 14.00 18.70
C PRO A 330 -5.60 15.52 18.80
N PHE A 331 -5.86 16.02 20.01
CA PHE A 331 -5.54 17.37 20.38
C PHE A 331 -4.12 17.42 20.96
N SER A 332 -3.16 17.81 20.11
CA SER A 332 -1.73 17.86 20.46
C SER A 332 -1.29 19.22 20.96
N PHE A 333 -0.41 19.24 21.96
CA PHE A 333 0.33 20.45 22.34
C PHE A 333 1.72 20.14 22.89
N THR A 334 2.60 21.13 22.85
CA THR A 334 3.98 20.99 23.35
C THR A 334 4.17 21.76 24.66
N ILE A 335 4.72 21.09 25.66
CA ILE A 335 5.15 21.67 26.93
C ILE A 335 6.60 22.12 26.79
N ASN A 336 6.80 23.35 26.33
CA ASN A 336 8.16 23.91 26.19
C ASN A 336 8.74 24.40 27.52
N GLN A 337 7.87 24.77 28.47
CA GLN A 337 8.25 25.29 29.78
C GLN A 337 7.31 24.76 30.85
N VAL A 338 7.84 24.61 32.06
CA VAL A 338 7.12 24.10 33.24
C VAL A 338 7.42 24.98 34.46
N LYS A 339 6.51 24.99 35.43
CA LYS A 339 6.75 25.58 36.75
C LYS A 339 7.48 24.56 37.63
N THR A 340 8.67 24.90 38.10
CA THR A 340 9.45 24.06 39.03
C THR A 340 8.77 23.99 40.39
N ARG A 341 8.72 22.80 40.98
CA ARG A 341 8.24 22.52 42.34
C ARG A 341 9.32 21.78 43.13
N GLU A 342 9.13 21.66 44.44
CA GLU A 342 10.04 20.91 45.32
C GLU A 342 10.12 19.43 44.95
N ASP A 343 8.99 18.85 44.52
CA ASP A 343 8.78 17.43 44.23
C ASP A 343 8.69 17.11 42.72
N GLY A 344 9.02 18.06 41.84
CA GLY A 344 8.86 17.85 40.40
C GLY A 344 8.70 19.12 39.58
N TYR A 345 7.90 18.99 38.52
CA TYR A 345 7.45 20.07 37.66
C TYR A 345 5.93 20.08 37.57
N SER A 346 5.35 21.23 37.20
CA SER A 346 3.92 21.32 36.91
C SER A 346 3.64 22.12 35.64
N TYR A 347 2.58 21.73 34.95
CA TYR A 347 2.07 22.40 33.76
C TYR A 347 0.55 22.43 33.78
N GLU A 348 -0.04 23.52 33.29
CA GLU A 348 -1.49 23.68 33.21
C GLU A 348 -1.90 23.99 31.77
N ARG A 349 -2.85 23.19 31.26
CA ARG A 349 -3.48 23.40 29.97
C ARG A 349 -4.96 23.73 30.17
N PRO A 350 -5.38 25.00 30.04
CA PRO A 350 -6.79 25.36 30.10
C PRO A 350 -7.53 24.97 28.81
N ASN A 351 -8.87 25.04 28.87
CA ASN A 351 -9.78 24.89 27.73
C ASN A 351 -9.78 23.50 27.06
N ILE A 352 -9.61 22.43 27.85
CA ILE A 352 -9.78 21.05 27.37
C ILE A 352 -11.24 20.64 27.55
N ALA A 353 -11.89 20.10 26.52
CA ALA A 353 -13.26 19.63 26.66
C ALA A 353 -13.36 18.51 27.72
N LYS A 354 -14.46 18.45 28.47
CA LYS A 354 -14.71 17.34 29.39
C LYS A 354 -14.90 16.03 28.62
N GLY A 355 -14.34 14.93 29.12
CA GLY A 355 -14.45 13.62 28.49
C GLY A 355 -13.42 12.61 29.00
N VAL A 356 -13.41 11.42 28.41
CA VAL A 356 -12.39 10.39 28.67
C VAL A 356 -11.35 10.46 27.56
N TYR A 357 -10.07 10.43 27.92
CA TYR A 357 -8.97 10.62 26.98
C TYR A 357 -7.86 9.59 27.17
N ASP A 358 -7.27 9.14 26.06
CA ASP A 358 -5.93 8.55 26.11
C ASP A 358 -4.89 9.67 25.98
N LEU A 359 -3.87 9.65 26.83
CA LEU A 359 -2.79 10.64 26.85
C LEU A 359 -1.45 9.99 26.56
N VAL A 360 -0.78 10.50 25.53
CA VAL A 360 0.58 10.08 25.18
C VAL A 360 1.54 11.23 25.40
N PHE A 361 2.61 10.98 26.16
CA PHE A 361 3.67 11.93 26.44
C PHE A 361 4.93 11.51 25.72
N THR A 362 5.41 12.35 24.80
CA THR A 362 6.57 12.06 23.96
C THR A 362 7.68 13.07 24.23
N ASP A 363 8.91 12.60 24.37
CA ASP A 363 10.09 13.46 24.41
C ASP A 363 10.24 14.19 23.06
N ALA A 364 10.17 15.52 23.06
CA ALA A 364 10.10 16.29 21.81
C ALA A 364 11.41 16.26 21.01
N ALA A 365 12.54 15.95 21.64
CA ALA A 365 13.85 15.92 21.00
C ALA A 365 14.13 14.57 20.33
N THR A 366 13.75 13.48 20.98
CA THR A 366 14.06 12.11 20.57
C THR A 366 12.89 11.37 19.94
N GLY A 367 11.66 11.86 20.16
CA GLY A 367 10.43 11.19 19.74
C GLY A 367 10.11 9.93 20.55
N ALA A 368 10.78 9.70 21.68
CA ALA A 368 10.53 8.56 22.55
C ALA A 368 9.27 8.78 23.40
N VAL A 369 8.34 7.83 23.39
CA VAL A 369 7.18 7.84 24.29
C VAL A 369 7.65 7.57 25.71
N LEU A 370 7.33 8.48 26.61
CA LEU A 370 7.69 8.43 28.03
C LEU A 370 6.55 7.88 28.88
N TYR A 371 5.32 8.25 28.55
CA TYR A 371 4.10 7.79 29.22
C TYR A 371 3.00 7.57 28.17
N ASP A 372 2.23 6.52 28.36
CA ASP A 372 1.04 6.19 27.58
C ASP A 372 -0.04 5.77 28.59
N ILE A 373 -1.07 6.59 28.72
CA ILE A 373 -2.05 6.49 29.80
C ILE A 373 -3.42 6.49 29.18
N ALA A 374 -4.08 5.33 29.24
CA ALA A 374 -5.40 5.15 28.69
C ALA A 374 -6.49 5.61 29.66
N GLU A 375 -7.65 6.00 29.11
CA GLU A 375 -8.92 6.19 29.81
C GLU A 375 -8.88 7.22 30.96
N VAL A 376 -8.17 8.34 30.76
CA VAL A 376 -8.11 9.43 31.74
C VAL A 376 -9.37 10.30 31.66
N GLU A 377 -10.15 10.32 32.74
CA GLU A 377 -11.34 11.16 32.84
C GLU A 377 -11.00 12.62 33.17
N LEU A 378 -11.25 13.52 32.22
CA LEU A 378 -11.11 14.97 32.38
C LEU A 378 -12.45 15.61 32.75
N THR A 379 -12.84 15.53 34.02
CA THR A 379 -14.18 15.95 34.49
C THR A 379 -14.16 17.03 35.58
N THR A 380 -13.07 17.18 36.34
CA THR A 380 -12.95 18.14 37.45
C THR A 380 -12.20 19.42 37.05
N GLN A 381 -12.37 20.52 37.80
CA GLN A 381 -11.68 21.80 37.56
C GLN A 381 -10.74 22.18 38.73
N PRO A 382 -9.41 22.13 38.55
CA PRO A 382 -8.70 21.45 37.46
C PRO A 382 -8.84 19.92 37.56
N THR A 383 -8.60 19.21 36.46
CA THR A 383 -8.35 17.76 36.50
C THR A 383 -6.85 17.57 36.66
N GLN A 384 -6.43 16.91 37.74
CA GLN A 384 -5.03 16.76 38.09
C GLN A 384 -4.55 15.35 37.76
N LEU A 385 -3.46 15.25 36.98
CA LEU A 385 -2.81 14.00 36.63
C LEU A 385 -1.39 13.99 37.23
N ASP A 386 -1.17 13.10 38.19
CA ASP A 386 0.12 12.99 38.90
C ASP A 386 1.00 11.88 38.32
N LEU A 387 1.97 12.26 37.50
CA LEU A 387 2.93 11.37 36.87
C LEU A 387 4.20 11.17 37.70
N ARG A 388 4.28 11.75 38.91
CA ARG A 388 5.44 11.62 39.79
C ARG A 388 5.50 10.24 40.45
N GLN A 389 4.36 9.58 40.60
CA GLN A 389 4.26 8.20 41.12
C GLN A 389 4.24 7.13 40.02
N ALA A 390 4.08 7.52 38.75
CA ALA A 390 4.27 6.64 37.59
C ALA A 390 5.79 6.40 37.38
N LEU A 391 6.42 5.73 38.36
CA LEU A 391 7.84 5.42 38.35
C LEU A 391 8.09 4.17 37.52
N ALA A 392 8.82 4.38 36.42
CA ALA A 392 9.74 3.45 35.75
C ALA A 392 9.21 2.04 35.42
N ILE A 393 9.20 1.72 34.13
CA ILE A 393 9.22 0.33 33.65
C ILE A 393 10.30 -0.43 34.45
N PRO A 394 9.96 -1.49 35.20
CA PRO A 394 10.97 -2.27 35.88
C PRO A 394 11.88 -2.89 34.80
N SER A 395 13.19 -2.62 34.91
CA SER A 395 14.16 -3.38 34.13
C SER A 395 13.99 -4.86 34.47
N PRO A 396 13.75 -5.74 33.49
CA PRO A 396 13.63 -7.15 33.77
C PRO A 396 14.98 -7.63 34.33
N THR A 397 14.95 -8.18 35.55
CA THR A 397 16.03 -9.04 36.02
C THR A 397 16.26 -10.11 34.94
N PRO A 398 17.49 -10.33 34.46
CA PRO A 398 17.74 -11.24 33.37
C PRO A 398 17.46 -12.66 33.85
N THR A 399 16.28 -13.17 33.50
CA THR A 399 16.10 -14.61 33.40
C THR A 399 17.05 -15.02 32.27
N VAL A 400 18.02 -15.90 32.54
CA VAL A 400 18.93 -16.43 31.51
C VAL A 400 18.08 -17.19 30.50
N GLN A 401 17.57 -16.47 29.50
CA GLN A 401 16.83 -17.04 28.41
C GLN A 401 17.86 -17.76 27.53
N GLN A 402 17.82 -19.09 27.49
CA GLN A 402 18.73 -19.86 26.65
C GLN A 402 18.56 -19.39 25.20
N LYS A 403 19.65 -18.87 24.62
CA LYS A 403 19.72 -18.47 23.21
C LYS A 403 20.17 -19.65 22.36
N ALA A 404 19.73 -19.70 21.12
CA ALA A 404 20.17 -20.63 20.09
C ALA A 404 21.14 -19.98 19.11
N THR A 405 21.89 -20.82 18.40
CA THR A 405 22.50 -20.52 17.12
C THR A 405 21.70 -21.21 16.03
N LEU A 406 21.30 -20.46 15.00
CA LEU A 406 20.69 -21.00 13.80
C LEU A 406 21.76 -21.11 12.71
N ARG A 407 22.14 -22.33 12.36
CA ARG A 407 23.11 -22.62 11.29
C ARG A 407 22.37 -22.88 9.99
N ILE A 408 22.68 -22.09 8.97
CA ILE A 408 22.14 -22.27 7.63
C ILE A 408 23.17 -23.01 6.77
N GLY A 409 22.81 -24.19 6.28
CA GLY A 409 23.55 -24.91 5.25
C GLY A 409 23.10 -24.49 3.86
N PHE A 410 24.02 -24.21 2.96
CA PHE A 410 23.76 -23.99 1.55
C PHE A 410 24.49 -25.05 0.72
N PRO A 411 23.76 -25.82 -0.10
CA PRO A 411 24.37 -26.86 -0.92
C PRO A 411 25.35 -26.24 -1.91
N LYS A 412 26.53 -26.85 -2.02
CA LYS A 412 27.53 -26.47 -3.00
C LYS A 412 27.16 -27.06 -4.36
N ILE A 413 26.75 -26.20 -5.29
CA ILE A 413 26.54 -26.60 -6.69
C ILE A 413 27.87 -26.49 -7.43
N GLN A 414 28.28 -27.58 -8.06
CA GLN A 414 29.58 -27.68 -8.73
C GLN A 414 29.68 -26.64 -9.86
N GLY A 415 30.70 -25.77 -9.81
CA GLY A 415 30.92 -24.70 -10.79
C GLY A 415 30.17 -23.39 -10.52
N GLN A 416 29.32 -23.31 -9.50
CA GLN A 416 28.63 -22.09 -9.12
C GLN A 416 29.48 -21.24 -8.15
N VAL A 417 29.66 -19.96 -8.47
CA VAL A 417 30.27 -18.98 -7.56
C VAL A 417 29.22 -18.47 -6.59
N TRP A 418 29.59 -18.34 -5.31
CA TRP A 418 28.71 -17.79 -4.28
C TRP A 418 28.21 -16.38 -4.66
N LYS A 419 26.91 -16.16 -4.45
CA LYS A 419 26.28 -14.82 -4.54
C LYS A 419 25.79 -14.42 -3.16
N PRO A 420 25.94 -13.15 -2.75
CA PRO A 420 25.44 -12.73 -1.44
C PRO A 420 23.93 -12.96 -1.28
N VAL A 421 23.54 -13.46 -0.12
CA VAL A 421 22.14 -13.78 0.23
C VAL A 421 21.72 -12.96 1.46
N ILE A 422 20.52 -12.40 1.45
CA ILE A 422 19.87 -11.80 2.62
C ILE A 422 18.96 -12.86 3.24
N ILE A 423 19.02 -13.02 4.56
CA ILE A 423 18.20 -13.95 5.33
C ILE A 423 17.36 -13.14 6.31
N ASP A 424 16.05 -13.16 6.14
CA ASP A 424 15.10 -12.53 7.06
C ASP A 424 14.44 -13.58 7.94
N LEU A 425 14.51 -13.41 9.26
CA LEU A 425 13.89 -14.29 10.25
C LEU A 425 12.68 -13.61 10.87
N PHE A 426 11.49 -14.16 10.65
CA PHE A 426 10.22 -13.68 11.21
C PHE A 426 9.78 -14.59 12.35
N LYS A 427 9.92 -14.13 13.60
CA LYS A 427 9.46 -14.89 14.77
C LYS A 427 7.94 -14.89 14.85
N HIS A 428 7.34 -16.07 14.98
CA HIS A 428 5.95 -16.25 15.36
C HIS A 428 5.78 -15.84 16.82
N GLN A 429 4.82 -14.96 17.11
CA GLN A 429 4.50 -14.53 18.47
C GLN A 429 3.03 -14.82 18.80
N THR A 430 2.75 -15.25 20.02
CA THR A 430 1.42 -15.14 20.64
C THR A 430 1.10 -13.65 20.79
N GLY A 431 0.24 -13.12 19.93
CA GLY A 431 -0.13 -11.70 19.90
C GLY A 431 0.42 -10.88 18.73
N GLY A 432 1.20 -11.49 17.82
CA GLY A 432 1.77 -10.82 16.67
C GLY A 432 2.83 -9.78 17.06
N THR A 433 4.09 -10.03 16.79
CA THR A 433 4.74 -9.69 15.52
C THR A 433 5.92 -8.72 15.75
N GLY A 434 7.17 -9.18 15.56
CA GLY A 434 8.38 -8.36 15.69
C GLY A 434 9.02 -8.02 14.34
N THR A 435 9.84 -6.96 14.30
CA THR A 435 10.74 -6.66 13.17
C THR A 435 11.59 -7.89 12.83
N PRO A 436 11.71 -8.31 11.55
CA PRO A 436 12.54 -9.44 11.20
C PRO A 436 13.99 -9.17 11.56
N LEU A 437 14.68 -10.22 12.00
CA LEU A 437 16.13 -10.19 12.09
C LEU A 437 16.68 -10.45 10.70
N SER A 438 17.27 -9.42 10.08
CA SER A 438 17.80 -9.47 8.72
C SER A 438 19.32 -9.58 8.72
N TYR A 439 19.87 -10.57 8.01
CA TYR A 439 21.31 -10.84 7.91
C TYR A 439 21.75 -10.89 6.46
N THR A 440 22.83 -10.20 6.10
CA THR A 440 23.42 -10.29 4.75
C THR A 440 24.66 -11.19 4.75
N VAL A 441 24.55 -12.35 4.13
CA VAL A 441 25.64 -13.32 3.96
C VAL A 441 26.46 -12.94 2.74
N LYS A 442 27.47 -12.09 2.93
CA LYS A 442 28.40 -11.72 1.86
C LYS A 442 29.41 -12.82 1.55
N ILE A 443 29.94 -13.47 2.58
CA ILE A 443 30.93 -14.55 2.49
C ILE A 443 30.55 -15.63 3.51
N PRO A 444 30.10 -16.82 3.08
CA PRO A 444 29.82 -17.94 3.98
C PRO A 444 31.12 -18.63 4.41
N SER A 445 31.04 -19.37 5.51
CA SER A 445 32.09 -20.30 5.93
C SER A 445 31.91 -21.65 5.22
N TYR A 446 32.88 -22.56 5.33
CA TYR A 446 32.75 -23.92 4.78
C TYR A 446 32.44 -24.92 5.89
N GLY A 447 31.46 -25.78 5.65
CA GLY A 447 31.12 -26.90 6.51
C GLY A 447 31.98 -28.14 6.24
N PRO A 448 31.87 -29.17 7.09
CA PRO A 448 32.71 -30.37 7.02
C PRO A 448 32.56 -31.19 5.73
N ALA A 449 31.41 -31.09 5.04
CA ALA A 449 31.17 -31.76 3.76
C ALA A 449 31.42 -30.83 2.55
N GLY A 450 32.02 -29.66 2.78
CA GLY A 450 32.37 -28.68 1.75
C GLY A 450 31.20 -27.79 1.30
N GLU A 451 30.05 -27.90 1.95
CA GLU A 451 28.91 -26.99 1.86
C GLU A 451 29.24 -25.60 2.39
N TYR A 452 28.47 -24.58 1.99
CA TYR A 452 28.58 -23.26 2.58
C TYR A 452 27.72 -23.20 3.84
N ILE A 453 28.25 -22.66 4.93
CA ILE A 453 27.53 -22.51 6.19
C ILE A 453 27.53 -21.06 6.66
N TYR A 454 26.44 -20.64 7.30
CA TYR A 454 26.33 -19.36 7.98
C TYR A 454 25.64 -19.52 9.34
N ASP A 455 26.31 -19.10 10.41
CA ASP A 455 25.79 -19.16 11.77
C ASP A 455 25.19 -17.82 12.17
N ILE A 456 23.92 -17.87 12.59
CA ILE A 456 23.20 -16.73 13.16
C ILE A 456 23.12 -16.95 14.68
N PRO A 457 23.97 -16.30 15.48
CA PRO A 457 23.99 -16.49 16.93
C PRO A 457 22.90 -15.67 17.62
N ASN A 458 22.67 -15.97 18.90
CA ASN A 458 21.80 -15.20 19.80
C ASN A 458 20.32 -15.15 19.42
N ILE A 459 19.81 -16.21 18.78
CA ILE A 459 18.40 -16.35 18.40
C ILE A 459 17.57 -16.81 19.61
N ASP A 460 16.42 -16.19 19.82
CA ASP A 460 15.48 -16.66 20.85
C ASP A 460 14.83 -17.98 20.46
N TYR A 461 14.46 -18.80 21.44
CA TYR A 461 13.62 -19.96 21.15
C TYR A 461 12.24 -19.50 20.68
N GLY A 462 11.66 -20.24 19.74
CA GLY A 462 10.38 -19.91 19.10
C GLY A 462 10.24 -20.55 17.73
N VAL A 463 9.15 -20.25 17.03
CA VAL A 463 8.93 -20.68 15.66
C VAL A 463 9.22 -19.50 14.74
N TYR A 464 9.91 -19.73 13.62
CA TYR A 464 10.34 -18.68 12.71
C TYR A 464 10.01 -19.01 11.25
N ASP A 465 9.58 -18.02 10.48
CA ASP A 465 9.67 -18.10 9.02
C ASP A 465 11.01 -17.51 8.57
N LEU A 466 11.72 -18.21 7.70
CA LEU A 466 12.96 -17.74 7.08
C LEU A 466 12.69 -17.39 5.63
N VAL A 467 13.15 -16.24 5.18
CA VAL A 467 13.14 -15.89 3.75
C VAL A 467 14.56 -15.60 3.27
N PHE A 468 14.94 -16.25 2.18
CA PHE A 468 16.25 -16.11 1.56
C PHE A 468 16.10 -15.27 0.29
N THR A 469 16.86 -14.19 0.16
CA THR A 469 16.76 -13.24 -0.94
C THR A 469 18.13 -13.05 -1.59
N ASP A 470 18.22 -13.07 -2.91
CA ASP A 470 19.46 -12.74 -3.63
C ASP A 470 19.75 -11.24 -3.41
N ALA A 471 20.89 -10.91 -2.82
CA ALA A 471 21.14 -9.53 -2.36
C ALA A 471 21.31 -8.53 -3.52
N ALA A 472 21.63 -9.00 -4.72
CA ALA A 472 21.85 -8.15 -5.88
C ALA A 472 20.54 -7.86 -6.63
N SER A 473 19.79 -8.92 -6.94
CA SER A 473 18.51 -8.84 -7.65
C SER A 473 17.34 -8.54 -6.73
N GLN A 474 17.51 -8.67 -5.42
CA GLN A 474 16.45 -8.57 -4.40
C GLN A 474 15.30 -9.58 -4.62
N SER A 475 15.54 -10.65 -5.39
CA SER A 475 14.56 -11.69 -5.64
C SER A 475 14.57 -12.76 -4.53
N VAL A 476 13.39 -13.16 -4.06
CA VAL A 476 13.26 -14.28 -3.12
C VAL A 476 13.72 -15.56 -3.80
N MET A 477 14.67 -16.25 -3.17
CA MET A 477 15.29 -17.49 -3.63
C MET A 477 14.63 -18.74 -3.04
N ASP A 478 14.24 -18.67 -1.76
CA ASP A 478 13.62 -19.76 -1.00
C ASP A 478 12.90 -19.18 0.24
N ASP A 479 11.95 -19.92 0.78
CA ASP A 479 11.30 -19.61 2.06
C ASP A 479 11.02 -20.89 2.86
N ILE A 480 11.26 -20.81 4.17
CA ILE A 480 11.06 -21.92 5.09
C ILE A 480 10.14 -21.42 6.19
N ALA A 481 8.89 -21.86 6.13
CA ALA A 481 7.90 -21.58 7.17
C ALA A 481 8.09 -22.49 8.40
N ASP A 482 7.63 -22.02 9.54
CA ASP A 482 7.47 -22.81 10.77
C ASP A 482 8.76 -23.49 11.29
N CYS A 483 9.91 -22.85 11.11
CA CYS A 483 11.18 -23.34 11.64
C CYS A 483 11.20 -23.25 13.17
N ALA A 484 11.06 -24.39 13.85
CA ALA A 484 11.09 -24.48 15.30
C ALA A 484 12.53 -24.38 15.84
N VAL A 485 12.83 -23.28 16.52
CA VAL A 485 14.06 -23.05 17.28
C VAL A 485 13.82 -23.41 18.74
N GLN A 486 14.14 -24.64 19.13
CA GLN A 486 13.85 -25.17 20.47
C GLN A 486 15.07 -25.79 21.17
N GLN A 487 16.25 -25.67 20.56
CA GLN A 487 17.50 -26.24 21.07
C GLN A 487 18.67 -25.28 20.80
N PRO A 488 19.81 -25.41 21.52
CA PRO A 488 20.93 -24.46 21.42
C PRO A 488 21.55 -24.33 20.03
N LEU A 489 21.45 -25.37 19.19
CA LEU A 489 21.88 -25.33 17.79
C LEU A 489 20.79 -25.93 16.91
N VAL A 490 20.26 -25.15 15.98
CA VAL A 490 19.33 -25.63 14.96
C VAL A 490 19.99 -25.49 13.60
N ILE A 491 19.96 -26.54 12.79
CA ILE A 491 20.52 -26.56 11.45
C ILE A 491 19.36 -26.54 10.45
N VAL A 492 19.44 -25.64 9.48
CA VAL A 492 18.45 -25.47 8.41
C VAL A 492 19.16 -25.51 7.08
N GLU A 493 18.67 -26.34 6.16
CA GLU A 493 19.21 -26.46 4.80
C GLU A 493 18.43 -25.55 3.85
N PHE A 494 19.15 -24.68 3.13
CA PHE A 494 18.64 -23.88 2.02
C PHE A 494 18.33 -24.78 0.82
N ARG A 495 17.10 -24.73 0.32
CA ARG A 495 16.56 -25.61 -0.73
C ARG A 495 16.48 -24.85 -2.03
N ALA A 496 17.63 -24.62 -2.66
CA ALA A 496 17.68 -23.94 -3.96
C ALA A 496 16.63 -24.51 -4.95
N GLY A 497 15.55 -23.75 -5.22
CA GLY A 497 14.71 -23.94 -6.41
C GLY A 497 13.60 -25.01 -6.40
N THR A 498 12.98 -25.38 -5.27
CA THR A 498 11.68 -26.09 -5.32
C THR A 498 10.52 -25.17 -4.94
N ARG A 499 9.98 -24.47 -5.94
CA ARG A 499 8.71 -23.75 -5.83
C ARG A 499 7.63 -24.75 -5.41
N ARG A 500 7.16 -24.72 -4.16
CA ARG A 500 5.87 -25.31 -3.84
C ARG A 500 4.82 -24.33 -4.31
N ASP A 501 3.96 -24.76 -5.23
CA ASP A 501 2.69 -24.09 -5.43
C ASP A 501 1.97 -24.05 -4.07
N VAL A 502 1.80 -22.85 -3.54
CA VAL A 502 1.03 -22.61 -2.32
C VAL A 502 -0.41 -23.02 -2.63
N THR A 503 -0.79 -24.21 -2.19
CA THR A 503 -2.20 -24.53 -2.02
C THR A 503 -2.66 -23.73 -0.79
N PRO A 504 -3.76 -22.95 -0.88
CA PRO A 504 -4.19 -22.08 0.21
C PRO A 504 -4.45 -22.87 1.50
N PRO A 505 -4.40 -22.22 2.68
CA PRO A 505 -4.68 -22.88 3.94
C PRO A 505 -6.12 -23.40 3.92
N SER A 506 -6.30 -24.72 4.00
CA SER A 506 -7.62 -25.30 4.17
C SER A 506 -8.13 -24.95 5.57
N GLU A 507 -9.14 -24.10 5.65
CA GLU A 507 -9.99 -24.03 6.83
C GLU A 507 -10.68 -25.39 7.04
N THR A 508 -10.54 -25.91 8.27
CA THR A 508 -11.25 -27.06 8.85
C THR A 508 -11.00 -28.47 8.29
N PRO A 509 -10.97 -29.50 9.16
CA PRO A 509 -10.56 -30.86 8.79
C PRO A 509 -11.68 -31.57 8.01
N SER A 510 -11.49 -31.81 6.71
CA SER A 510 -12.35 -32.73 5.97
C SER A 510 -11.77 -34.16 6.00
N VAL A 511 -12.39 -34.97 6.85
CA VAL A 511 -12.80 -36.38 6.66
C VAL A 511 -12.30 -37.07 5.37
N VAL A 512 -11.01 -37.41 5.26
CA VAL A 512 -10.53 -38.45 4.31
C VAL A 512 -9.40 -39.35 4.86
N SER A 513 -8.76 -39.08 6.01
CA SER A 513 -7.75 -40.01 6.57
C SER A 513 -8.29 -41.04 7.57
N ILE A 514 -9.60 -41.09 7.82
CA ILE A 514 -10.22 -42.15 8.64
C ILE A 514 -10.45 -43.46 7.83
N ALA A 515 -10.31 -43.45 6.50
CA ALA A 515 -10.63 -44.61 5.66
C ALA A 515 -9.46 -45.60 5.38
N ARG A 516 -8.26 -45.42 5.96
CA ARG A 516 -7.17 -46.41 5.86
C ARG A 516 -6.63 -46.94 7.19
N GLY A 517 -7.14 -46.45 8.33
CA GLY A 517 -6.82 -46.99 9.66
C GLY A 517 -7.90 -47.91 10.25
N LEU A 518 -9.16 -47.77 9.84
CA LEU A 518 -10.27 -48.58 10.35
C LEU A 518 -10.43 -49.94 9.65
N GLY A 519 -9.95 -50.09 8.41
CA GLY A 519 -10.00 -51.35 7.66
C GLY A 519 -9.04 -52.42 8.22
N ASP A 520 -7.87 -52.02 8.69
CA ASP A 520 -6.87 -52.94 9.25
C ASP A 520 -7.17 -53.31 10.72
N ILE A 521 -7.86 -52.42 11.45
CA ILE A 521 -8.39 -52.70 12.80
C ILE A 521 -9.62 -53.63 12.71
N PHE A 522 -10.50 -53.48 11.70
CA PHE A 522 -11.62 -54.41 11.46
C PHE A 522 -11.16 -55.78 10.93
N LYS A 523 -10.11 -55.86 10.09
CA LYS A 523 -9.50 -57.14 9.68
C LYS A 523 -8.81 -57.88 10.83
N ALA A 524 -8.15 -57.17 11.75
CA ALA A 524 -7.54 -57.76 12.94
C ALA A 524 -8.56 -58.22 13.98
N PHE A 525 -9.75 -57.59 14.05
CA PHE A 525 -10.83 -57.99 14.94
C PHE A 525 -11.64 -59.19 14.38
N TRP A 526 -11.85 -59.27 13.05
CA TRP A 526 -12.56 -60.37 12.38
C TRP A 526 -11.81 -61.71 12.44
N ASN A 527 -10.47 -61.69 12.26
CA ASN A 527 -9.63 -62.91 12.34
C ASN A 527 -9.41 -63.45 13.76
N LYS A 528 -9.86 -62.75 14.81
CA LYS A 528 -9.71 -63.20 16.21
C LYS A 528 -10.98 -63.85 16.80
N PHE A 529 -12.12 -63.76 16.11
CA PHE A 529 -13.41 -64.26 16.65
C PHE A 529 -14.11 -65.31 15.79
N TRP A 530 -13.61 -65.66 14.60
CA TRP A 530 -14.17 -66.73 13.75
C TRP A 530 -13.11 -67.59 13.03
N SER A 531 -12.13 -68.08 13.80
CA SER A 531 -11.36 -69.29 13.51
C SER A 531 -11.21 -70.12 14.78
#